data_AF-A0A8H6Z4F3-F1
#
_entry.id   AF-A0A8H6Z4F3-F1
#
_cell.length_a   1.000
_cell.length_b   1.000
_cell.length_c   1.000
_cell.angle_alpha   90.00
_cell.angle_beta   90.00
_cell.angle_gamma   90.00
#
_symmetry.space_group_name_H-M   'P 1'
#
loop_
_entity.id
_entity.type
_entity.pdbx_description
1 polymer ?
#
loop_
_entity_poly.entity_id
_entity_poly.type
_entity_poly.pdbx_seq_one_letter_code
_entity_poly.pdbx_strand_id
1 'polypeptide(L)'
;MTTILPASLVYPAVLAEIEYALLRIADITSRKEFQRSAMFQKWQEFTDLAHTRLGILKTFNSRVRPSLKACDNLQCNKIGGKNTFRRCAQCCSVYYCCKACQAFDWRRGGHRELCEWFQMSCLSKYNGFFSP
;
A
#
# COMPACT_ATOMS: atom_id res chain seq x y z
N MET A 1 -13.93 -17.10 -25.20
CA MET A 1 -12.75 -16.22 -25.21
C MET A 1 -12.61 -15.60 -23.84
N THR A 2 -11.53 -15.93 -23.14
CA THR A 2 -11.27 -15.70 -21.72
C THR A 2 -11.03 -14.21 -21.42
N THR A 3 -11.86 -13.62 -20.55
CA THR A 3 -11.76 -12.23 -20.10
C THR A 3 -10.67 -12.08 -19.03
N ILE A 4 -9.40 -12.19 -19.45
CA ILE A 4 -8.23 -12.10 -18.56
C ILE A 4 -8.08 -10.68 -17.95
N LEU A 5 -8.36 -9.64 -18.75
CA LEU A 5 -8.20 -8.24 -18.32
C LEU A 5 -9.20 -7.88 -17.20
N PRO A 6 -10.51 -8.16 -17.31
CA PRO A 6 -11.47 -7.96 -16.21
C PRO A 6 -11.12 -8.72 -14.92
N ALA A 7 -10.53 -9.91 -15.00
CA ALA A 7 -10.11 -10.64 -13.81
C ALA A 7 -8.93 -9.94 -13.09
N SER A 8 -7.99 -9.39 -13.85
CA SER A 8 -6.77 -8.76 -13.33
C SER A 8 -6.99 -7.39 -12.70
N LEU A 9 -8.09 -6.70 -13.02
CA LEU A 9 -8.41 -5.39 -12.45
C LEU A 9 -8.73 -5.44 -10.93
N VAL A 10 -8.61 -6.59 -10.25
CA VAL A 10 -8.71 -6.67 -8.78
C VAL A 10 -7.42 -6.23 -8.08
N TYR A 11 -6.29 -6.21 -8.81
CA TYR A 11 -4.99 -5.88 -8.25
C TYR A 11 -4.73 -4.37 -8.31
N PRO A 12 -4.41 -3.70 -7.18
CA PRO A 12 -4.17 -2.26 -7.15
C PRO A 12 -3.06 -1.78 -8.09
N ALA A 13 -1.98 -2.55 -8.24
CA ALA A 13 -0.88 -2.22 -9.14
C ALA A 13 -1.35 -2.22 -10.62
N VAL A 14 -2.16 -3.21 -11.02
CA VAL A 14 -2.72 -3.26 -12.38
C VAL A 14 -3.67 -2.10 -12.61
N LEU A 15 -4.51 -1.75 -11.62
CA LEU A 15 -5.42 -0.61 -11.73
C LEU A 15 -4.66 0.71 -11.93
N ALA A 16 -3.57 0.95 -11.21
CA ALA A 16 -2.75 2.14 -11.37
C ALA A 16 -2.17 2.28 -12.80
N GLU A 17 -1.64 1.18 -13.34
CA GLU A 17 -1.13 1.17 -14.72
C GLU A 17 -2.24 1.38 -15.75
N ILE A 18 -3.42 0.80 -15.52
CA ILE A 18 -4.59 0.98 -16.39
C ILE A 18 -5.07 2.43 -16.37
N GLU A 19 -5.12 3.09 -15.21
CA GLU A 19 -5.49 4.52 -15.13
C GLU A 19 -4.59 5.38 -16.02
N TYR A 20 -3.27 5.16 -15.95
CA TYR A 20 -2.32 5.87 -16.80
C TYR A 20 -2.49 5.53 -18.29
N ALA A 21 -2.68 4.25 -18.61
CA ALA A 21 -2.87 3.80 -19.98
C ALA A 21 -4.14 4.40 -20.62
N LEU A 22 -5.26 4.44 -19.89
CA LEU A 22 -6.52 5.03 -20.35
C LEU A 22 -6.37 6.51 -20.69
N LEU A 23 -5.65 7.27 -19.87
CA LEU A 23 -5.36 8.69 -20.13
C LEU A 23 -4.54 8.87 -21.43
N ARG A 24 -3.56 8.00 -21.68
CA ARG A 24 -2.68 8.10 -22.85
C ARG A 24 -3.35 7.82 -24.19
N ILE A 25 -4.44 7.06 -24.21
CA ILE A 25 -5.17 6.67 -25.43
C ILE A 25 -6.55 7.32 -25.50
N ALA A 26 -6.85 8.26 -24.60
CA ALA A 26 -8.12 8.97 -24.56
C ALA A 26 -8.41 9.71 -25.87
N ASP A 27 -7.39 10.28 -26.50
CA ASP A 27 -7.54 10.95 -27.79
C ASP A 27 -7.96 9.96 -28.88
N ILE A 28 -7.33 8.78 -28.96
CA ILE A 28 -7.65 7.76 -29.96
C ILE A 28 -9.05 7.20 -29.73
N THR A 29 -9.39 6.92 -28.48
CA THR A 29 -10.65 6.25 -28.12
C THR A 29 -11.85 7.19 -28.14
N SER A 30 -11.63 8.51 -28.12
CA SER A 30 -12.68 9.52 -28.29
C SER A 30 -13.02 9.85 -29.76
N ARG A 31 -12.20 9.40 -30.72
CA ARG A 31 -12.42 9.63 -32.16
C ARG A 31 -13.68 8.91 -32.65
N LYS A 32 -14.45 9.57 -33.54
CA LYS A 32 -15.70 9.01 -34.10
C LYS A 32 -15.47 7.72 -34.87
N GLU A 33 -14.31 7.57 -35.50
CA GLU A 33 -13.88 6.39 -36.23
C GLU A 33 -13.79 5.18 -35.28
N PHE A 34 -13.16 5.36 -34.12
CA PHE A 34 -13.07 4.32 -33.10
C PHE A 34 -14.44 4.01 -32.50
N GLN A 35 -15.24 5.04 -32.21
CA GLN A 35 -16.58 4.88 -31.64
C GLN A 35 -17.54 4.09 -32.55
N ARG A 36 -17.34 4.14 -33.86
CA ARG A 36 -18.13 3.37 -34.85
C ARG A 36 -17.61 1.96 -35.07
N SER A 37 -16.46 1.61 -34.49
CA SER A 37 -15.86 0.29 -34.67
C SER A 37 -16.62 -0.79 -33.89
N ALA A 38 -16.54 -2.03 -34.37
CA ALA A 38 -17.11 -3.18 -33.67
C ALA A 38 -16.48 -3.42 -32.27
N MET A 39 -15.29 -2.88 -32.01
CA MET A 39 -14.60 -2.99 -30.73
C MET A 39 -15.18 -2.04 -29.67
N PHE A 40 -15.82 -0.95 -30.09
CA PHE A 40 -16.19 0.15 -29.19
C PHE A 40 -17.08 -0.30 -28.02
N GLN A 41 -18.05 -1.18 -28.27
CA GLN A 41 -18.91 -1.68 -27.20
C GLN A 41 -18.12 -2.43 -26.12
N LYS A 42 -17.17 -3.28 -26.52
CA LYS A 42 -16.30 -4.02 -25.58
C LYS A 42 -15.29 -3.12 -24.90
N TRP A 43 -14.81 -2.10 -25.60
CA TRP A 43 -14.02 -1.03 -25.00
C TRP A 43 -14.81 -0.29 -23.91
N GLN A 44 -16.06 0.07 -24.16
CA GLN A 44 -16.92 0.74 -23.19
C GLN A 44 -17.12 -0.13 -21.94
N GLU A 45 -17.52 -1.40 -22.12
CA GLU A 45 -17.66 -2.36 -21.01
C GLU A 45 -16.38 -2.46 -20.16
N PHE A 46 -15.22 -2.51 -20.81
CA PHE A 46 -13.92 -2.55 -20.13
C PHE A 46 -13.62 -1.26 -19.35
N THR A 47 -13.80 -0.09 -19.99
CA THR A 47 -13.50 1.21 -19.37
C THR A 47 -14.42 1.52 -18.20
N ASP A 48 -15.72 1.19 -18.30
CA ASP A 48 -16.68 1.34 -17.22
C ASP A 48 -16.30 0.48 -16.01
N LEU A 49 -15.87 -0.77 -16.24
CA LEU A 49 -15.37 -1.64 -15.18
C LEU A 49 -14.08 -1.11 -14.55
N ALA A 50 -13.14 -0.63 -15.37
CA ALA A 50 -11.87 -0.07 -14.90
C ALA A 50 -12.10 1.18 -14.03
N HIS A 51 -12.94 2.12 -14.47
CA HIS A 51 -13.30 3.31 -13.70
C HIS A 51 -14.01 2.97 -12.40
N THR A 52 -14.93 2.01 -12.41
CA THR A 52 -15.62 1.54 -11.20
C THR A 52 -14.60 1.04 -10.16
N ARG A 53 -13.66 0.19 -10.57
CA ARG A 53 -12.65 -0.38 -9.67
C ARG A 53 -11.63 0.65 -9.20
N LEU A 54 -11.23 1.58 -10.06
CA LEU A 54 -10.42 2.74 -9.68
C LEU A 54 -11.13 3.60 -8.64
N GLY A 55 -12.42 3.83 -8.79
CA GLY A 55 -13.25 4.55 -7.81
C GLY A 55 -13.28 3.86 -6.45
N ILE A 56 -13.43 2.54 -6.42
CA ILE A 56 -13.35 1.74 -5.19
C ILE A 56 -11.97 1.88 -4.55
N LEU A 57 -10.88 1.72 -5.32
CA LEU A 57 -9.52 1.84 -4.82
C LEU A 57 -9.23 3.23 -4.23
N LYS A 58 -9.65 4.30 -4.90
CA LYS A 58 -9.52 5.69 -4.41
C LYS A 58 -10.33 5.93 -3.15
N THR A 59 -11.56 5.40 -3.09
CA THR A 59 -12.42 5.49 -1.90
C THR A 59 -11.82 4.70 -0.73
N PHE A 60 -11.28 3.51 -0.98
CA PHE A 60 -10.59 2.73 0.04
C PHE A 60 -9.36 3.47 0.55
N ASN A 61 -8.49 3.95 -0.35
CA ASN A 61 -7.27 4.66 0.01
C ASN A 61 -7.53 5.98 0.77
N SER A 62 -8.62 6.68 0.46
CA SER A 62 -9.02 7.89 1.19
C SER A 62 -9.65 7.60 2.57
N ARG A 63 -10.28 6.42 2.74
CA ARG A 63 -10.85 5.97 4.01
C ARG A 63 -9.84 5.26 4.90
N VAL A 64 -8.79 4.66 4.33
CA VAL A 64 -7.63 4.18 5.09
C VAL A 64 -6.98 5.41 5.71
N ARG A 65 -7.32 5.67 6.98
CA ARG A 65 -6.60 6.65 7.77
C ARG A 65 -5.12 6.28 7.63
N PRO A 66 -4.24 7.25 7.31
CA PRO A 66 -2.81 7.00 7.33
C PRO A 66 -2.53 6.32 8.66
N SER A 67 -1.99 5.09 8.64
CA SER A 67 -1.75 4.39 9.90
C SER A 67 -0.75 5.25 10.65
N LEU A 68 -1.22 6.02 11.62
CA LEU A 68 -0.36 6.95 12.33
C LEU A 68 0.53 6.14 13.27
N LYS A 69 1.77 6.58 13.41
CA LYS A 69 2.71 6.05 14.38
C LYS A 69 3.41 7.17 15.10
N ALA A 70 3.63 6.95 16.39
CA ALA A 70 4.49 7.76 17.21
C ALA A 70 5.93 7.21 17.12
N CYS A 71 6.91 8.07 17.39
CA CYS A 71 8.29 7.64 17.57
C CYS A 71 8.40 6.91 18.90
N ASP A 72 8.99 5.71 18.91
CA ASP A 72 9.16 4.92 20.13
C ASP A 72 10.26 5.47 21.06
N ASN A 73 11.13 6.35 20.55
CA ASN A 73 11.87 7.26 21.43
C ASN A 73 10.90 8.24 22.11
N LEU A 74 10.54 7.96 23.37
CA LEU A 74 9.59 8.73 24.17
C LEU A 74 9.98 10.20 24.40
N GLN A 75 11.26 10.56 24.20
CA GLN A 75 11.71 11.96 24.29
C GLN A 75 11.38 12.78 23.03
N CYS A 76 11.02 12.12 21.91
CA CYS A 76 10.77 12.79 20.64
C CYS A 76 9.30 13.20 20.43
N ASN A 77 8.35 12.36 20.85
CA ASN A 77 6.89 12.59 20.71
C ASN A 77 6.37 12.88 19.29
N LYS A 78 7.18 12.67 18.24
CA LYS A 78 6.75 12.89 16.86
C LYS A 78 5.71 11.83 16.44
N ILE A 79 4.58 12.30 15.91
CA ILE A 79 3.53 11.47 15.31
C ILE A 79 3.48 11.75 13.81
N GLY A 80 3.35 10.72 12.98
CA GLY A 80 3.20 10.86 11.53
C GLY A 80 2.75 9.56 10.85
N GLY A 81 2.74 9.53 9.53
CA GLY A 81 2.37 8.32 8.78
C GLY A 81 3.38 7.19 9.02
N LYS A 82 2.92 5.96 9.28
CA LYS A 82 3.78 4.79 9.55
C LYS A 82 4.89 4.58 8.52
N ASN A 83 4.63 4.89 7.25
CA ASN A 83 5.61 4.82 6.16
C ASN A 83 6.75 5.85 6.26
N THR A 84 6.59 6.92 7.04
CA THR A 84 7.63 7.91 7.31
C THR A 84 8.54 7.52 8.46
N PHE A 85 8.25 6.40 9.15
CA PHE A 85 9.04 5.88 10.27
C PHE A 85 9.85 4.68 9.82
N ARG A 86 11.04 4.53 10.41
CA ARG A 86 11.95 3.41 10.16
C ARG A 86 11.80 2.41 11.31
N ARG A 87 11.80 1.13 10.98
CA ARG A 87 11.76 0.08 12.01
C ARG A 87 13.17 -0.27 12.49
N CYS A 88 13.29 -0.72 13.73
CA CYS A 88 14.50 -1.41 14.15
C CYS A 88 14.72 -2.63 13.26
N ALA A 89 15.90 -2.75 12.65
CA ALA A 89 16.21 -3.83 11.70
C ALA A 89 16.21 -5.22 12.34
N GLN A 90 16.45 -5.31 13.65
CA GLN A 90 16.53 -6.58 14.37
C GLN A 90 15.15 -7.08 14.82
N CYS A 91 14.46 -6.33 15.69
CA CYS A 91 13.16 -6.79 16.22
C CYS A 91 11.96 -6.47 15.33
N CYS A 92 12.11 -5.55 14.36
CA CYS A 92 11.03 -5.07 13.48
C CYS A 92 9.75 -4.57 14.17
N SER A 93 9.80 -4.34 15.49
CA SER A 93 8.61 -4.09 16.33
C SER A 93 8.46 -2.62 16.73
N VAL A 94 9.59 -1.91 16.88
CA VAL A 94 9.62 -0.47 17.21
C VAL A 94 9.96 0.40 15.99
N TYR A 95 9.51 1.64 16.01
CA TYR A 95 9.48 2.63 14.94
C TYR A 95 10.12 3.95 15.39
N TYR A 96 11.02 4.48 14.57
CA TYR A 96 11.72 5.73 14.82
C TYR A 96 11.58 6.67 13.65
N CYS A 97 11.40 7.96 13.93
CA CYS A 97 11.36 8.96 12.86
C CYS A 97 12.73 9.17 12.20
N CYS A 98 13.83 8.84 12.90
CA CYS A 98 15.20 9.00 12.39
C CYS A 98 16.20 8.10 13.14
N LYS A 99 17.41 7.95 12.57
CA LYS A 99 18.51 7.16 13.15
C LYS A 99 18.96 7.71 14.52
N ALA A 100 18.90 9.02 14.73
CA ALA A 100 19.27 9.63 16.00
C ALA A 100 18.34 9.19 17.14
N CYS A 101 17.02 9.12 16.89
CA CYS A 101 16.05 8.62 17.86
C CYS A 101 16.28 7.14 18.18
N GLN A 102 16.54 6.31 17.17
CA GLN A 102 16.89 4.91 17.40
C GLN A 102 18.17 4.77 18.25
N ALA A 103 19.22 5.54 17.95
CA ALA A 103 20.48 5.47 18.69
C ALA A 103 20.39 6.02 20.11
N PHE A 104 19.48 6.97 20.36
CA PHE A 104 19.17 7.44 21.70
C PHE A 104 18.43 6.36 22.48
N ASP A 105 17.34 5.83 21.93
CA ASP A 105 16.51 4.82 22.57
C ASP A 105 17.29 3.53 22.86
N TRP A 106 18.17 3.13 21.93
CA TRP A 106 19.10 2.02 22.11
C TRP A 106 20.05 2.19 23.30
N ARG A 107 20.56 3.40 23.53
CA ARG A 107 21.58 3.65 24.57
C ARG A 107 21.00 4.09 25.90
N ARG A 108 19.84 4.75 25.89
CA ARG A 108 19.27 5.48 27.03
C ARG A 108 17.79 5.19 27.28
N GLY A 109 17.08 4.61 26.32
CA GLY A 109 15.64 4.35 26.41
C GLY A 109 15.26 2.90 26.71
N GLY A 110 16.23 2.03 26.99
CA GLY A 110 16.00 0.62 27.35
C GLY A 110 15.69 -0.30 26.17
N HIS A 111 15.66 0.20 24.93
CA HIS A 111 15.35 -0.66 23.77
C HIS A 111 16.38 -1.79 23.60
N ARG A 112 17.66 -1.56 23.95
CA ARG A 112 18.70 -2.58 23.84
C ARG A 112 18.38 -3.84 24.66
N GLU A 113 17.86 -3.69 25.87
CA GLU A 113 17.49 -4.83 26.72
C GLU A 113 16.23 -5.54 26.22
N LEU A 114 15.29 -4.79 25.64
CA LEU A 114 13.99 -5.30 25.20
C LEU A 114 13.99 -5.84 23.76
N CYS A 115 15.02 -5.54 22.97
CA CYS A 115 15.03 -5.83 21.53
C CYS A 115 14.89 -7.33 21.24
N GLU A 116 15.58 -8.19 21.99
CA GLU A 116 15.49 -9.65 21.83
C GLU A 116 14.11 -10.18 22.18
N TRP A 117 13.52 -9.69 23.28
CA TRP A 117 12.16 -10.07 23.67
C TRP A 117 11.11 -9.68 22.62
N PHE A 118 11.24 -8.48 22.04
CA PHE A 118 10.38 -8.04 20.94
C PHE A 118 10.56 -8.91 19.69
N GLN A 119 11.80 -9.31 19.37
CA GLN A 119 12.08 -10.18 18.23
C GLN A 119 11.38 -11.54 18.41
N MET A 120 11.51 -12.18 19.57
CA MET A 120 10.83 -13.43 19.90
C MET A 120 9.30 -13.31 19.86
N SER A 121 8.76 -12.22 20.42
CA SER A 121 7.31 -11.95 20.44
C SER A 121 6.72 -11.69 19.04
N CYS A 122 7.53 -11.19 18.10
CA CYS A 122 7.13 -11.04 16.71
C CYS A 122 7.12 -12.41 15.98
N LEU A 123 8.14 -13.23 16.20
CA LEU A 123 8.26 -14.56 15.60
C LEU A 123 7.16 -15.52 16.06
N SER A 124 6.74 -15.46 17.32
CA SER A 124 5.63 -16.29 17.82
C SER A 124 4.29 -15.95 17.15
N LYS A 125 4.04 -14.67 16.83
CA LYS A 125 2.85 -14.25 16.06
C LYS A 125 2.87 -14.76 14.62
N TYR A 126 4.05 -14.93 14.02
CA TYR A 126 4.19 -15.50 12.67
C TYR A 126 3.98 -17.02 12.64
N ASN A 127 4.45 -17.74 13.66
CA ASN A 127 4.28 -19.20 13.74
C ASN A 127 2.84 -19.64 14.07
N GLY A 128 2.02 -18.77 14.67
CA GLY A 128 0.60 -19.04 14.93
C GLY A 128 -0.32 -18.94 13.71
N PHE A 129 0.14 -18.38 12.58
CA PHE A 129 -0.63 -18.29 11.34
C PHE A 129 -0.38 -19.46 10.37
N PHE A 130 0.59 -20.34 10.67
CA PHE A 130 0.97 -21.50 9.85
C PHE A 130 1.10 -22.78 10.69
N SER A 131 0.22 -22.99 11.68
CA SER A 131 -0.02 -24.33 12.20
C SER A 131 -1.20 -24.94 11.43
N PRO A 132 -1.11 -26.22 10.98
CA PRO A 132 -2.10 -26.85 10.10
C PRO A 132 -3.50 -26.95 10.72
#